data_AF-A0A2S9X1H6-F1
#
_entry.id   AF-A0A2S9X1H6-F1
#
_cell.length_a   1.000
_cell.length_b   1.000
_cell.length_c   1.000
_cell.angle_alpha   90.00
_cell.angle_beta   90.00
_cell.angle_gamma   90.00
#
_symmetry.space_group_name_H-M   'P 1'
#
loop_
_entity.id
_entity.type
_entity.pdbx_description
1 polymer ?
#
loop_
_entity_poly.entity_id
_entity_poly.type
_entity_poly.pdbx_seq_one_letter_code
_entity_poly.pdbx_strand_id
1 'polypeptide(L)'
;MMTGMPAQFASTPKGLANLIDQLEPLTKQLLDAANQRERPRFVELFTLHEAYTHQLLQRLEAGERDKLSPEQREALKRVLALRHEVQAQIASWADQVKHELRALSQSSKLNRQYKA
;
A
#
# COMPACT_ATOMS: atom_id res chain seq x y z
N MET A 1 7.30 3.27 19.56
CA MET A 1 8.33 4.20 19.04
C MET A 1 8.87 3.57 17.76
N MET A 2 8.71 4.05 16.53
CA MET A 2 8.48 5.39 15.98
C MET A 2 7.24 5.41 15.05
N THR A 3 6.33 6.36 15.24
CA THR A 3 5.41 6.80 14.18
C THR A 3 6.23 7.64 13.20
N GLY A 4 6.80 7.00 12.18
CA GLY A 4 7.57 7.67 11.14
C GLY A 4 6.66 8.54 10.30
N MET A 5 6.67 9.85 10.54
CA MET A 5 6.14 10.82 9.58
C MET A 5 6.79 10.56 8.21
N PRO A 6 6.04 10.59 7.10
CA PRO A 6 6.61 10.39 5.78
C PRO A 6 7.72 11.43 5.56
N ALA A 7 8.90 10.98 5.13
CA ALA A 7 9.96 11.89 4.72
C ALA A 7 9.42 12.80 3.60
N GLN A 8 9.67 14.11 3.73
CA GLN A 8 9.41 15.05 2.66
C GLN A 8 10.62 15.02 1.72
N PHE A 9 10.40 14.58 0.49
CA PHE A 9 11.46 14.58 -0.52
C PHE A 9 11.52 15.96 -1.17
N ALA A 10 12.69 16.61 -1.10
CA ALA A 10 12.88 17.93 -1.69
C ALA A 10 12.51 17.95 -3.18
N SER A 11 11.98 19.07 -3.68
CA SER A 11 11.62 19.31 -5.09
C SER A 11 12.83 19.42 -6.03
N THR A 12 13.93 18.75 -5.71
CA THR A 12 15.16 18.66 -6.51
C THR A 12 15.20 17.34 -7.27
N PRO A 13 15.91 17.24 -8.41
CA PRO A 13 16.04 15.97 -9.14
C PRO A 13 16.56 14.81 -8.27
N LYS A 14 17.49 15.10 -7.35
CA LYS A 14 17.96 14.12 -6.36
C LYS A 14 16.86 13.67 -5.41
N GLY A 15 15.96 14.57 -5.02
CA GLY A 15 14.78 14.21 -4.24
C GLY A 15 13.82 13.29 -4.98
N LEU A 16 13.67 13.43 -6.31
CA LEU A 16 12.80 12.55 -7.11
C LEU A 16 13.41 11.15 -7.20
N ALA A 17 14.72 11.08 -7.47
CA ALA A 17 15.47 9.83 -7.47
C ALA A 17 15.32 9.09 -6.12
N ASN A 18 15.61 9.78 -5.01
CA ASN A 18 15.48 9.23 -3.67
C ASN A 18 14.06 8.75 -3.37
N LEU A 19 13.03 9.49 -3.80
CA LEU A 19 11.63 9.07 -3.61
C LEU A 19 11.34 7.75 -4.33
N ILE A 20 11.79 7.62 -5.58
CA ILE A 20 11.60 6.40 -6.39
C ILE A 20 12.39 5.22 -5.78
N ASP A 21 13.63 5.46 -5.35
CA ASP A 21 14.50 4.45 -4.75
C ASP A 21 13.93 3.91 -3.43
N GLN A 22 13.16 4.73 -2.70
CA GLN A 22 12.49 4.32 -1.46
C GLN A 22 11.16 3.58 -1.71
N LEU A 23 10.47 3.88 -2.82
CA LEU A 23 9.18 3.27 -3.14
C LEU A 23 9.29 1.77 -3.45
N GLU A 24 10.30 1.34 -4.21
CA GLU A 24 10.47 -0.08 -4.56
C GLU A 24 10.63 -1.01 -3.33
N PRO A 25 11.60 -0.78 -2.42
CA PRO A 25 11.73 -1.62 -1.23
C PRO A 25 10.53 -1.52 -0.28
N LEU A 26 9.91 -0.34 -0.18
CA LEU A 26 8.71 -0.14 0.63
C LEU A 26 7.53 -0.97 0.10
N THR A 27 7.33 -1.01 -1.23
CA THR A 27 6.26 -1.79 -1.85
C THR A 27 6.49 -3.30 -1.67
N LYS A 28 7.75 -3.76 -1.72
CA LYS A 28 8.11 -5.15 -1.41
C LYS A 28 7.77 -5.52 0.04
N GLN A 29 8.17 -4.68 1.00
CA GLN A 29 7.83 -4.91 2.42
C GLN A 29 6.32 -4.89 2.67
N LEU A 30 5.59 -4.01 1.98
CA LEU A 30 4.14 -3.95 2.06
C LEU A 30 3.50 -5.24 1.53
N LEU A 31 3.97 -5.75 0.39
CA LEU A 31 3.52 -7.02 -0.16
C LEU A 31 3.83 -8.20 0.78
N ASP A 32 5.02 -8.24 1.37
CA ASP A 32 5.40 -9.26 2.32
C ASP A 32 4.48 -9.25 3.55
N ALA A 33 4.22 -8.07 4.12
CA ALA A 33 3.26 -7.91 5.23
C ALA A 33 1.84 -8.34 4.83
N ALA A 34 1.45 -8.11 3.57
CA ALA A 34 0.18 -8.55 3.01
C ALA A 34 0.11 -10.08 2.83
N ASN A 35 1.19 -10.71 2.41
CA ASN A 35 1.25 -12.17 2.27
C ASN A 35 1.23 -12.85 3.64
N GLN A 36 1.91 -12.28 4.63
CA GLN A 36 1.99 -12.80 5.99
C GLN A 36 0.78 -12.45 6.86
N ARG A 37 -0.19 -11.67 6.34
CA ARG A 37 -1.37 -11.19 7.08
C ARG A 37 -1.02 -10.41 8.36
N GLU A 38 0.13 -9.74 8.36
CA GLU A 38 0.61 -8.91 9.48
C GLU A 38 -0.12 -7.56 9.50
N ARG A 39 -1.40 -7.57 9.91
CA ARG A 39 -2.31 -6.42 9.74
C ARG A 39 -1.79 -5.09 10.31
N PRO A 40 -1.22 -5.02 11.53
CA PRO A 40 -0.69 -3.76 12.05
C PRO A 40 0.44 -3.20 11.17
N ARG A 41 1.42 -4.05 10.83
CA ARG A 41 2.56 -3.68 9.98
C ARG A 41 2.10 -3.30 8.57
N PHE A 42 1.15 -4.04 8.01
CA PHE A 42 0.56 -3.74 6.71
C PHE A 42 -0.04 -2.32 6.70
N VAL A 43 -0.83 -1.95 7.72
CA VAL A 43 -1.46 -0.63 7.79
C VAL A 43 -0.42 0.48 7.88
N GLU A 44 0.63 0.29 8.68
CA GLU A 44 1.73 1.26 8.80
C GLU A 44 2.46 1.45 7.46
N LEU A 45 2.88 0.35 6.84
CA LEU A 45 3.58 0.38 5.55
C LEU A 45 2.68 0.94 4.43
N PHE A 46 1.40 0.59 4.42
CA PHE A 46 0.43 1.07 3.44
C PHE A 46 0.26 2.58 3.53
N THR A 47 0.10 3.12 4.74
CA THR A 47 -0.04 4.55 4.98
C THR A 47 1.20 5.32 4.50
N LEU A 48 2.39 4.81 4.83
CA LEU A 48 3.65 5.41 4.39
C LEU A 48 3.80 5.37 2.86
N HIS A 49 3.47 4.23 2.26
CA HIS A 49 3.55 4.02 0.82
C HIS A 49 2.59 4.93 0.04
N GLU A 50 1.35 5.13 0.52
CA GLU A 50 0.40 6.06 -0.10
C GLU A 50 0.87 7.52 0.03
N ALA A 51 1.48 7.90 1.15
CA ALA A 51 2.06 9.24 1.29
C ALA A 51 3.19 9.50 0.27
N TYR A 52 4.09 8.53 0.06
CA TYR A 52 5.17 8.65 -0.93
C TYR A 52 4.64 8.63 -2.36
N THR A 53 3.62 7.82 -2.61
CA THR A 53 2.90 7.81 -3.89
C THR A 53 2.30 9.17 -4.19
N HIS A 54 1.65 9.79 -3.22
CA HIS A 54 1.02 11.10 -3.40
C HIS A 54 2.08 12.16 -3.74
N GLN A 55 3.22 12.17 -3.03
CA GLN A 55 4.34 13.04 -3.37
C GLN A 55 4.88 12.78 -4.77
N LEU A 56 4.98 11.51 -5.19
CA LEU A 56 5.44 11.16 -6.54
C LEU A 56 4.47 11.73 -7.58
N LEU A 57 3.17 11.52 -7.42
CA LEU A 57 2.14 12.01 -8.34
C LEU A 57 2.21 13.54 -8.47
N GLN A 58 2.26 14.27 -7.36
CA GLN A 58 2.38 15.74 -7.37
C GLN A 58 3.58 16.22 -8.19
N ARG A 59 4.72 15.53 -8.08
CA ARG A 59 5.95 15.90 -8.80
C ARG A 59 5.89 15.55 -10.28
N LEU A 60 5.30 14.41 -10.62
CA LEU A 60 5.10 14.01 -12.01
C LEU A 60 4.12 14.97 -12.71
N GLU A 61 3.07 15.40 -12.01
CA GLU A 61 2.11 16.43 -12.49
C GLU A 61 2.76 17.80 -12.65
N ALA A 62 3.75 18.14 -11.80
CA ALA A 62 4.57 19.35 -11.94
C ALA A 62 5.58 19.29 -13.12
N GLY A 63 5.50 18.29 -14.00
CA GLY A 63 6.32 18.18 -15.20
C GLY A 63 7.69 17.54 -14.96
N GLU A 64 7.94 16.94 -13.80
CA GLU A 64 9.21 16.24 -13.56
C GLU A 64 9.31 14.88 -14.26
N ARG A 65 8.23 14.41 -14.92
CA ARG A 65 8.20 13.13 -15.65
C ARG A 65 9.29 13.02 -16.71
N ASP A 66 9.58 14.09 -17.43
CA ASP A 66 10.59 14.09 -18.50
C ASP A 66 12.02 14.06 -17.95
N LYS A 67 12.20 14.36 -16.65
CA LYS A 67 13.48 14.33 -15.95
C LYS A 67 13.86 12.94 -15.44
N LEU A 68 12.96 11.97 -15.60
CA LEU A 68 13.19 10.59 -15.17
C LEU A 68 14.21 9.88 -16.06
N SER A 69 15.26 9.32 -15.46
CA SER A 69 16.19 8.44 -16.15
C SER A 69 15.50 7.13 -16.58
N PRO A 70 16.06 6.39 -17.55
CA PRO A 70 15.57 5.07 -17.93
C PRO A 70 15.44 4.11 -16.73
N GLU A 71 16.42 4.10 -15.84
CA GLU A 71 16.46 3.25 -14.65
C GLU A 71 15.33 3.58 -13.67
N GLN A 72 15.05 4.88 -13.48
CA GLN A 72 13.95 5.36 -12.65
C GLN A 72 12.58 4.97 -13.23
N ARG A 73 12.44 5.03 -14.56
CA ARG A 73 11.22 4.57 -15.25
C ARG A 73 11.00 3.07 -15.06
N GLU A 74 12.07 2.27 -15.16
CA GLU A 74 11.98 0.83 -14.89
C GLU A 74 11.67 0.53 -13.41
N ALA A 75 12.24 1.28 -12.47
CA ALA A 75 11.89 1.18 -11.06
C ALA A 75 10.40 1.47 -10.81
N LEU A 76 9.85 2.52 -11.43
CA LEU A 76 8.43 2.82 -11.33
C LEU A 76 7.54 1.73 -11.94
N LYS A 77 7.93 1.11 -13.06
CA LYS A 77 7.21 -0.04 -13.61
C LYS A 77 7.16 -1.21 -12.62
N ARG A 78 8.29 -1.51 -11.95
CA ARG A 78 8.34 -2.55 -10.91
C ARG A 78 7.45 -2.20 -9.71
N VAL A 79 7.49 -0.95 -9.25
CA VAL A 79 6.60 -0.47 -8.19
C VAL A 79 5.13 -0.66 -8.57
N LEU A 80 4.74 -0.28 -9.79
CA LEU A 80 3.36 -0.45 -10.26
C LEU A 80 2.93 -1.92 -10.31
N ALA A 81 3.79 -2.81 -10.79
CA ALA A 81 3.51 -4.25 -10.79
C ALA A 81 3.29 -4.78 -9.38
N LEU A 82 4.18 -4.46 -8.44
CA LEU A 82 4.04 -4.87 -7.04
C LEU A 82 2.77 -4.29 -6.37
N ARG A 83 2.39 -3.06 -6.73
CA ARG A 83 1.13 -2.48 -6.23
C ARG A 83 -0.10 -3.23 -6.72
N HIS A 84 -0.11 -3.70 -7.96
CA HIS A 84 -1.21 -4.51 -8.46
C HIS A 84 -1.33 -5.82 -7.66
N GLU A 85 -0.20 -6.44 -7.30
CA GLU A 85 -0.19 -7.63 -6.43
C GLU A 85 -0.73 -7.31 -5.02
N VAL A 86 -0.31 -6.20 -4.42
CA VAL A 86 -0.85 -5.74 -3.13
C VAL A 86 -2.37 -5.51 -3.21
N GLN A 87 -2.85 -4.88 -4.28
CA GLN A 87 -4.28 -4.64 -4.50
C GLN A 87 -5.08 -5.94 -4.62
N ALA A 88 -4.54 -6.94 -5.32
CA ALA A 88 -5.15 -8.26 -5.40
C ALA A 88 -5.26 -8.91 -4.01
N GLN A 89 -4.22 -8.76 -3.18
CA GLN A 89 -4.24 -9.29 -1.81
C GLN A 89 -5.28 -8.56 -0.92
N ILE A 90 -5.40 -7.24 -1.04
CA ILE A 90 -6.43 -6.47 -0.32
C ILE A 90 -7.84 -6.92 -0.76
N ALA A 91 -8.06 -7.13 -2.06
CA ALA A 91 -9.35 -7.60 -2.57
C ALA A 91 -9.71 -8.98 -2.02
N SER A 92 -8.75 -9.91 -1.97
CA SER A 92 -8.90 -11.23 -1.35
C SER A 92 -9.29 -11.13 0.12
N TRP A 93 -8.63 -10.26 0.89
CA TRP A 93 -8.99 -10.03 2.29
C TRP A 93 -10.39 -9.44 2.48
N ALA A 94 -10.78 -8.49 1.64
CA ALA A 94 -12.10 -7.89 1.71
C ALA A 94 -13.20 -8.93 1.50
N ASP A 95 -12.99 -9.87 0.57
CA ASP A 95 -13.91 -10.97 0.34
C ASP A 95 -13.96 -11.93 1.54
N GLN A 96 -12.80 -12.28 2.12
CA GLN A 96 -12.75 -13.08 3.35
C GLN A 96 -13.53 -12.41 4.50
N VAL A 97 -13.31 -11.11 4.76
CA VAL A 97 -14.03 -10.36 5.81
C VAL A 97 -15.54 -10.35 5.54
N LYS A 98 -15.96 -10.22 4.28
CA LYS A 98 -17.38 -10.29 3.90
C LYS A 98 -17.99 -11.65 4.21
N HIS A 99 -17.26 -12.74 3.97
CA HIS A 99 -17.70 -14.09 4.33
C HIS A 99 -17.80 -14.28 5.84
N GLU A 100 -16.82 -13.82 6.61
CA GLU A 100 -16.82 -13.87 8.07
C GLU A 100 -18.00 -13.09 8.66
N LEU A 101 -18.29 -11.88 8.17
CA LEU A 101 -19.43 -11.07 8.59
C LEU A 101 -20.78 -11.75 8.32
N ARG A 102 -20.91 -12.45 7.19
CA ARG A 102 -22.11 -13.24 6.88
C ARG A 102 -22.29 -14.38 7.88
N ALA A 103 -21.22 -15.10 8.21
CA ALA A 103 -21.26 -16.17 9.20
C ALA A 103 -21.66 -15.64 10.59
N LEU A 104 -21.09 -14.51 11.02
CA LEU A 104 -21.48 -13.86 12.29
C LEU A 104 -22.96 -13.46 12.31
N SER A 105 -23.48 -12.93 11.21
CA SER A 105 -24.91 -12.59 11.08
C SER A 105 -25.81 -13.82 11.19
N GLN A 106 -25.44 -14.93 10.53
CA GLN A 106 -26.17 -16.20 10.63
C GLN A 106 -26.16 -16.74 12.06
N SER A 107 -25.00 -16.76 12.72
CA SER A 107 -24.88 -17.18 14.12
C SER A 107 -25.71 -16.30 15.06
N SER A 108 -25.76 -14.98 14.83
CA SER A 108 -26.59 -14.06 15.61
C SER A 108 -28.08 -14.36 15.44
N LYS A 109 -28.54 -14.64 14.22
CA LYS A 109 -29.94 -15.04 13.95
C LYS A 109 -30.31 -16.34 14.66
N LEU A 110 -29.44 -17.35 14.57
CA LEU A 110 -29.66 -18.64 15.25
C LEU A 110 -29.71 -18.47 16.78
N ASN A 111 -28.79 -17.70 17.36
CA ASN A 111 -28.81 -17.43 18.80
C ASN A 111 -30.13 -16.77 19.24
N ARG A 112 -30.66 -15.81 18.47
CA ARG A 112 -31.96 -15.19 18.79
C ARG A 112 -33.13 -16.16 18.73
N GLN A 113 -33.05 -17.20 17.89
CA GLN A 113 -34.14 -18.16 17.68
C GLN A 113 -34.10 -19.34 18.66
N TYR A 114 -32.90 -19.76 19.09
CA TYR A 114 -32.73 -21.05 19.79
C TYR A 114 -32.05 -20.94 21.15
N LYS A 115 -31.53 -19.76 21.53
CA LYS A 115 -30.91 -19.50 22.84
C LYS A 115 -31.69 -18.47 23.67
N ALA A 116 -32.88 -18.07 23.23
CA ALA A 116 -33.80 -17.26 24.02
C ALA A 116 -34.39 -18.10 25.18
#